data_AF-Q64GI2-F1
#
_entry.id   AF-Q64GI2-F1
#
_cell.length_a   1.000
_cell.length_b   1.000
_cell.length_c   1.000
_cell.angle_alpha   90.00
_cell.angle_beta   90.00
_cell.angle_gamma   90.00
#
_symmetry.space_group_name_H-M   'P 1'
#
loop_
_entity.id
_entity.type
_entity.pdbx_description
1 polymer ?
#
loop_
_entity_poly.entity_id
_entity_poly.type
_entity_poly.pdbx_seq_one_letter_code
_entity_poly.pdbx_strand_id
1 'polypeptide(L)'
;MPWQECTKVDEKIKFVARLLDGEQMSSLCQEFGISRKTGHKIYNRYKESGLEGLNDRSRKPHRYANQLPFQLEKEILKVKKEKPTWG
;
A
#
# COMPACT_ATOMS: atom_id res chain seq x y z
N MET A 1 -6.56 -17.98 -21.79
CA MET A 1 -7.52 -16.91 -22.10
C MET A 1 -6.77 -15.58 -22.09
N PRO A 2 -6.77 -14.77 -23.16
CA PRO A 2 -5.81 -13.68 -23.33
C PRO A 2 -6.44 -12.35 -22.90
N TRP A 3 -6.83 -12.22 -21.63
CA TRP A 3 -7.30 -10.94 -21.09
C TRP A 3 -6.27 -10.37 -20.12
N GLN A 4 -5.95 -9.09 -20.28
CA GLN A 4 -5.06 -8.37 -19.39
C GLN A 4 -5.75 -8.16 -18.04
N GLU A 5 -5.27 -8.83 -17.02
CA GLU A 5 -5.61 -8.50 -15.63
C GLU A 5 -5.02 -7.12 -15.32
N CYS A 6 -5.86 -6.08 -15.30
CA CYS A 6 -5.45 -4.75 -14.82
C CYS A 6 -5.56 -4.72 -13.29
N THR A 7 -4.43 -4.64 -12.62
CA THR A 7 -4.37 -4.42 -11.17
C THR A 7 -4.56 -2.93 -10.86
N LYS A 8 -4.86 -2.61 -9.60
CA LYS A 8 -4.90 -1.22 -9.12
C LYS A 8 -3.56 -0.50 -9.28
N VAL A 9 -2.45 -1.25 -9.32
CA VAL A 9 -1.11 -0.69 -9.52
C VAL A 9 -0.95 -0.27 -10.98
N ASP A 10 -1.43 -1.08 -11.93
CA ASP A 10 -1.38 -0.75 -13.36
C ASP A 10 -2.15 0.52 -13.68
N GLU A 11 -3.32 0.72 -13.08
CA GLU A 11 -4.09 1.97 -13.21
C GLU A 11 -3.33 3.18 -12.65
N LYS A 12 -2.65 3.03 -11.51
CA LYS A 12 -1.80 4.10 -10.96
C LYS A 12 -0.59 4.39 -11.86
N ILE A 13 -0.01 3.36 -12.49
CA ILE A 13 1.11 3.51 -13.44
C ILE A 13 0.64 4.31 -14.66
N LYS A 14 -0.51 3.94 -15.26
CA LYS A 14 -1.11 4.69 -16.38
C LYS A 14 -1.37 6.15 -16.02
N PHE A 15 -1.92 6.39 -14.83
CA PHE A 15 -2.14 7.75 -14.32
C PHE A 15 -0.84 8.55 -14.24
N VAL A 16 0.22 7.98 -13.65
CA VAL A 16 1.52 8.67 -13.54
C VAL A 16 2.14 8.92 -14.91
N ALA A 17 2.09 7.96 -15.82
CA ALA A 17 2.65 8.11 -17.17
C ALA A 17 2.01 9.30 -17.91
N ARG A 18 0.68 9.35 -17.96
CA ARG A 18 -0.06 10.45 -18.59
C ARG A 18 0.22 11.81 -17.96
N LEU A 19 0.39 11.84 -16.64
CA LEU A 19 0.77 13.06 -15.94
C LEU A 19 2.20 13.52 -16.29
N LEU A 20 3.13 12.59 -16.53
CA LEU A 20 4.48 12.89 -16.98
C LEU A 20 4.53 13.34 -18.44
N ASP A 21 3.59 12.85 -19.27
CA ASP A 21 3.40 13.30 -20.66
C ASP A 21 2.84 14.74 -20.77
N GLY A 22 2.55 15.38 -19.63
CA GLY A 22 2.18 16.79 -19.54
C GLY A 22 0.68 17.04 -19.41
N GLU A 23 -0.13 16.00 -19.22
CA GLU A 23 -1.56 16.18 -18.96
C GLU A 23 -1.81 16.87 -17.62
N GLN A 24 -2.94 17.58 -17.53
CA GLN A 24 -3.27 18.35 -16.33
C GLN A 24 -3.84 17.47 -15.22
N MET A 25 -3.33 17.64 -13.99
CA MET A 25 -3.75 16.88 -12.81
C MET A 25 -5.27 16.89 -12.60
N SER A 26 -5.93 18.02 -12.84
CA SER A 26 -7.37 18.18 -12.62
C SER A 26 -8.22 17.35 -13.57
N SER A 27 -7.93 17.38 -14.88
CA SER A 27 -8.67 16.60 -15.88
C SER A 27 -8.41 15.11 -15.72
N LEU A 28 -7.14 14.76 -15.48
CA LEU A 28 -6.73 13.37 -15.28
C LEU A 28 -7.40 12.76 -14.04
N CYS A 29 -7.47 13.48 -12.93
CA CYS A 29 -8.17 13.00 -11.73
C CYS A 29 -9.67 12.75 -11.99
N GLN A 30 -10.31 13.62 -12.77
CA GLN A 30 -11.72 13.47 -13.14
C GLN A 30 -11.94 12.23 -14.02
N GLU A 31 -11.07 12.01 -15.01
CA GLU A 31 -11.15 10.86 -15.91
C GLU A 31 -10.92 9.53 -15.19
N PHE A 32 -9.92 9.47 -14.30
CA PHE A 32 -9.63 8.30 -13.48
C PHE A 32 -10.59 8.12 -12.29
N GLY A 33 -11.57 9.01 -12.11
CA GLY A 33 -12.56 8.92 -11.04
C GLY A 33 -11.98 9.06 -9.62
N ILE A 34 -10.86 9.77 -9.47
CA ILE A 34 -10.20 9.99 -8.18
C ILE A 34 -10.25 11.47 -7.77
N SER A 35 -10.20 11.72 -6.46
CA SER A 35 -10.04 13.09 -5.98
C SER A 35 -8.65 13.64 -6.29
N ARG A 36 -8.53 14.96 -6.54
CA ARG A 36 -7.24 15.64 -6.74
C ARG A 36 -6.25 15.36 -5.60
N LYS A 37 -6.72 15.29 -4.35
CA LYS A 37 -5.92 14.90 -3.18
C LYS A 37 -5.27 13.53 -3.35
N THR A 38 -6.00 12.57 -3.92
CA THR A 38 -5.50 11.23 -4.21
C THR A 38 -4.52 11.25 -5.36
N GLY A 39 -4.79 12.00 -6.42
CA GLY A 39 -3.87 12.19 -7.55
C GLY A 39 -2.52 12.76 -7.11
N HIS A 40 -2.51 13.85 -6.34
CA HIS A 40 -1.28 14.41 -5.77
C HIS A 40 -0.55 13.39 -4.86
N LYS A 41 -1.27 12.64 -4.04
CA LYS A 41 -0.68 11.60 -3.19
C LYS A 41 -0.02 10.48 -4.02
N ILE A 42 -0.65 10.04 -5.10
CA ILE A 42 -0.09 9.03 -6.02
C ILE A 42 1.21 9.58 -6.64
N TYR A 43 1.15 10.79 -7.19
CA TYR A 43 2.30 11.40 -7.85
C TYR A 43 3.47 11.68 -6.89
N ASN A 44 3.19 12.17 -5.68
CA ASN A 44 4.23 12.40 -4.68
C ASN A 44 4.91 11.09 -4.26
N ARG A 45 4.15 10.01 -4.08
CA ARG A 45 4.73 8.69 -3.79
C ARG A 45 5.60 8.15 -4.92
N TYR A 46 5.19 8.39 -6.17
CA TYR A 46 6.01 8.07 -7.33
C TYR A 46 7.31 8.88 -7.32
N LYS A 47 7.26 10.19 -7.03
CA LYS A 47 8.46 11.02 -6.91
C LYS A 47 9.41 10.56 -5.81
N GLU A 48 8.88 10.10 -4.69
CA GLU A 48 9.66 9.67 -3.52
C GLU A 48 10.27 8.26 -3.68
N SER A 49 9.57 7.33 -4.34
CA SER A 49 9.92 5.90 -4.29
C SER A 49 9.77 5.17 -5.63
N GLY A 50 9.54 5.89 -6.73
CA GLY A 50 9.32 5.32 -8.05
C GLY A 50 8.07 4.43 -8.11
N LEU A 51 8.15 3.36 -8.90
CA LEU A 51 7.05 2.40 -9.10
C LEU A 51 6.66 1.71 -7.78
N GLU A 52 7.62 1.45 -6.89
CA GLU A 52 7.34 0.86 -5.56
C GLU A 52 6.42 1.73 -4.70
N GLY A 53 6.42 3.05 -4.93
CA GLY A 53 5.52 3.99 -4.25
C GLY A 53 4.04 3.78 -4.59
N LEU A 54 3.73 3.08 -5.68
CA LEU A 54 2.37 2.83 -6.16
C LEU A 54 1.74 1.57 -5.56
N ASN A 55 2.56 0.67 -5.03
CA ASN A 55 2.12 -0.50 -4.31
C ASN A 55 1.31 -0.13 -3.06
N ASP A 56 0.40 -1.02 -2.66
CA ASP A 56 -0.40 -0.82 -1.46
C ASP A 56 0.49 -0.89 -0.22
N ARG A 57 0.52 0.21 0.54
CA ARG A 57 1.20 0.25 1.84
C ARG A 57 0.32 -0.41 2.89
N SER A 58 0.95 -0.97 3.93
CA SER A 58 0.25 -1.55 5.07
C SER A 58 -0.81 -0.59 5.63
N ARG A 59 -2.03 -1.11 5.83
CA ARG A 59 -3.12 -0.40 6.51
C ARG A 59 -3.04 -0.54 8.03
N LYS A 60 -2.04 -1.27 8.54
CA LYS A 60 -1.87 -1.47 9.98
C LYS A 60 -1.60 -0.11 10.66
N PRO A 61 -2.25 0.18 11.79
CA PRO A 61 -1.91 1.34 12.60
C PRO A 61 -0.41 1.36 12.94
N HIS A 62 0.18 2.55 12.93
CA HIS A 62 1.61 2.69 13.28
C HIS A 62 1.89 2.32 14.74
N ARG A 63 0.93 2.57 15.64
CA ARG A 63 0.94 2.12 17.02
C ARG A 63 -0.34 1.38 17.34
N TYR A 64 -0.21 0.22 17.95
CA TYR A 64 -1.32 -0.56 18.46
C TYR A 64 -1.17 -0.65 19.97
N ALA A 65 -2.06 -0.01 20.72
CA ALA A 65 -1.94 0.14 22.17
C ALA A 65 -1.90 -1.21 22.92
N ASN A 66 -2.54 -2.23 22.35
CA ASN A 66 -2.61 -3.57 22.90
C ASN A 66 -1.53 -4.50 22.33
N GLN A 67 -0.49 -3.96 21.67
CA GLN A 67 0.62 -4.78 21.18
C GLN A 67 1.50 -5.20 22.37
N LEU A 68 1.69 -6.50 22.54
CA LEU A 68 2.55 -7.03 23.59
C LEU A 68 4.01 -6.61 23.33
N PRO A 69 4.81 -6.39 24.39
CA PRO A 69 6.25 -6.24 24.24
C PRO A 69 6.84 -7.48 23.56
N PHE A 70 7.83 -7.27 22.67
CA PHE A 70 8.49 -8.34 21.92
C PHE A 70 8.99 -9.50 22.81
N GLN A 71 9.50 -9.17 24.00
CA GLN A 71 9.96 -10.15 24.98
C GLN A 71 8.84 -11.10 25.42
N LEU A 72 7.65 -10.55 25.69
CA LEU A 72 6.51 -11.33 26.14
C LEU A 72 5.95 -12.20 25.02
N GLU A 73 5.89 -11.68 23.78
CA GLU A 73 5.55 -12.48 22.60
C GLU A 73 6.50 -13.68 22.44
N LYS A 74 7.80 -13.46 22.60
CA LYS A 74 8.82 -14.50 22.49
C LYS A 74 8.68 -15.57 23.58
N GLU A 75 8.41 -15.18 24.82
CA GLU A 75 8.20 -16.12 25.93
C GLU A 75 6.91 -16.94 25.73
N ILE A 76 5.80 -16.32 25.30
CA ILE A 76 4.57 -17.05 24.98
C ILE A 76 4.84 -18.12 23.91
N LEU A 77 5.54 -17.75 22.83
CA LEU A 77 5.90 -18.69 21.76
C LEU A 77 6.83 -19.80 22.25
N LYS A 78 7.77 -19.49 23.16
CA LYS A 78 8.67 -20.48 23.76
C LYS A 78 7.87 -21.48 24.60
N VAL A 79 7.01 -21.01 25.50
CA VAL A 79 6.15 -21.87 26.33
C VAL A 79 5.26 -22.75 25.46
N LYS A 80 4.66 -22.21 24.39
CA LYS A 80 3.84 -23.00 23.47
C LYS A 80 4.64 -24.12 22.78
N LYS A 81 5.91 -23.87 22.44
CA LYS A 81 6.80 -24.89 21.88
C LYS A 81 7.20 -25.95 22.92
N GLU A 82 7.48 -25.54 24.14
CA GLU A 82 7.87 -26.44 25.24
C GLU A 82 6.70 -27.31 25.73
N LYS A 83 5.47 -26.79 25.64
CA LYS A 83 4.24 -27.46 26.07
C LYS A 83 3.20 -27.49 24.94
N PRO A 84 3.40 -28.32 23.90
CA PRO A 84 2.53 -28.33 22.72
C PRO A 84 1.06 -28.68 23.02
N THR A 85 0.84 -29.53 24.02
CA THR A 85 -0.49 -30.03 24.42
C THR A 85 -1.25 -29.09 25.35
N TRP A 86 -0.63 -28.00 25.83
CA TRP A 86 -1.33 -27.00 26.63
C TRP A 86 -2.18 -26.12 25.72
N GLY A 87 -3.48 -26.04 26.02
CA GLY A 87 -4.51 -25.27 25.33
C GLY A 87 -5.39 -24.59 26.36
#